data_AF-A0ABC9XU77-F1
#
_entry.id   AF-A0ABC9XU77-F1
#
_cell.length_a   1.000
_cell.length_b   1.000
_cell.length_c   1.000
_cell.angle_alpha   90.00
_cell.angle_beta   90.00
_cell.angle_gamma   90.00
#
_symmetry.space_group_name_H-M   'P 1'
#
loop_
_entity.id
_entity.type
_entity.pdbx_description
1 polymer ?
#
loop_
_entity_poly.entity_id
_entity_poly.type
_entity_poly.pdbx_seq_one_letter_code
_entity_poly.pdbx_strand_id
1 'polypeptide(L)'
;MSTETLVKDVKPGLKNLNLIFIVLETGRVTKTKDGHEVRTCKVADKTGSINISVWDDVGNLIQPGDIIRLTKGYASVFKGCLTLYTGRGGDLQKIGEFCMVYSEVPNFSEPNPEYVAQQSQSKGAQNESASPAASQTSQGPPAASPAPDSQNGNGLSPGAPAHPPSAPAHPPSGRITRSQPGHPGPATGPVSNGKETRRSSKR
;
A
#
# COMPACT_ATOMS: atom_id res chain seq x y z
N MET A 1 -17.41 23.31 15.97
CA MET A 1 -17.74 21.92 15.56
C MET A 1 -16.67 21.45 14.60
N SER A 2 -16.20 20.21 14.71
CA SER A 2 -15.30 19.61 13.73
C SER A 2 -16.07 19.34 12.44
N THR A 3 -15.64 19.88 11.30
CA THR A 3 -16.26 19.55 10.01
C THR A 3 -15.85 18.15 9.59
N GLU A 4 -16.81 17.26 9.41
CA GLU A 4 -16.58 15.93 8.86
C GLU A 4 -16.30 16.03 7.35
N THR A 5 -15.25 15.34 6.92
CA THR A 5 -14.83 15.25 5.52
C THR A 5 -15.52 14.06 4.86
N LEU A 6 -16.02 14.23 3.64
CA LEU A 6 -16.62 13.14 2.87
C LEU A 6 -15.55 12.41 2.05
N VAL A 7 -15.78 11.15 1.72
CA VAL A 7 -14.83 10.30 0.98
C VAL A 7 -14.41 10.94 -0.34
N LYS A 8 -15.34 11.56 -1.09
CA LYS A 8 -15.05 12.27 -2.35
C LYS A 8 -14.07 13.45 -2.26
N ASP A 9 -13.98 14.06 -1.08
CA ASP A 9 -13.20 15.27 -0.84
C ASP A 9 -11.76 14.90 -0.43
N VAL A 10 -11.48 13.61 -0.20
CA VAL A 10 -10.14 13.08 0.08
C VAL A 10 -9.25 13.18 -1.17
N LYS A 11 -8.02 13.65 -0.97
CA LYS A 11 -6.94 13.75 -1.98
C LYS A 11 -5.60 13.33 -1.37
N PRO A 12 -4.61 12.88 -2.17
CA PRO A 12 -3.27 12.57 -1.68
C PRO A 12 -2.67 13.72 -0.86
N GLY A 13 -1.99 13.40 0.25
CA GLY A 13 -1.26 14.36 1.07
C GLY A 13 -2.10 15.11 2.11
N LEU A 14 -3.43 15.02 2.07
CA LEU A 14 -4.30 15.60 3.10
C LEU A 14 -4.09 14.92 4.46
N LYS A 15 -4.18 15.71 5.53
CA LYS A 15 -3.95 15.33 6.93
C LYS A 15 -5.03 15.94 7.83
N ASN A 16 -5.10 15.51 9.08
CA ASN A 16 -6.11 15.93 10.06
C ASN A 16 -7.55 15.63 9.59
N LEU A 17 -7.70 14.62 8.75
CA LEU A 17 -8.99 14.21 8.20
C LEU A 17 -9.86 13.60 9.31
N ASN A 18 -11.13 14.00 9.36
CA ASN A 18 -12.11 13.40 10.26
C ASN A 18 -13.27 12.88 9.40
N LEU A 19 -13.48 11.57 9.37
CA LEU A 19 -14.51 10.93 8.54
C LEU A 19 -15.38 10.01 9.39
N ILE A 20 -16.62 9.80 8.96
CA ILE A 20 -17.42 8.64 9.33
C ILE A 20 -17.62 7.82 8.06
N PHE A 21 -17.44 6.50 8.15
CA PHE A 21 -17.67 5.57 7.06
C PHE A 21 -18.21 4.24 7.58
N ILE A 22 -18.84 3.47 6.71
CA ILE A 22 -19.16 2.06 6.94
C ILE A 22 -18.13 1.16 6.26
N VAL A 23 -17.77 0.06 6.93
CA VAL A 23 -16.86 -0.95 6.39
C VAL A 23 -17.63 -1.89 5.47
N LEU A 24 -17.17 -2.05 4.23
CA LEU A 24 -17.79 -2.92 3.23
C LEU A 24 -17.10 -4.29 3.19
N GLU A 25 -15.76 -4.28 3.09
CA GLU A 25 -14.95 -5.48 2.94
C GLU A 25 -13.71 -5.36 3.82
N THR A 26 -13.29 -6.48 4.43
CA THR A 26 -12.03 -6.54 5.19
C THR A 26 -11.05 -7.48 4.48
N GLY A 27 -9.90 -6.94 4.09
CA GLY A 27 -8.89 -7.68 3.36
C GLY A 27 -8.11 -8.67 4.23
N ARG A 28 -7.30 -9.49 3.56
CA ARG A 28 -6.34 -10.38 4.21
C ARG A 28 -5.32 -9.59 5.02
N VAL A 29 -4.98 -10.10 6.20
CA VAL A 29 -3.86 -9.60 7.00
C VAL A 29 -2.55 -9.94 6.28
N THR A 30 -1.62 -9.00 6.27
CA THR A 30 -0.24 -9.18 5.79
C THR A 30 0.72 -8.74 6.88
N LYS A 31 1.87 -9.43 7.02
CA LYS A 31 2.92 -9.03 7.97
C LYS A 31 4.01 -8.23 7.25
N THR A 32 4.44 -7.16 7.87
CA THR A 32 5.60 -6.39 7.46
C THR A 32 6.89 -7.04 7.97
N LYS A 33 8.07 -6.57 7.51
CA LYS A 33 9.37 -7.19 7.84
C LYS A 33 9.75 -7.06 9.32
N ASP A 34 9.24 -6.01 9.95
CA ASP A 34 9.32 -5.64 11.36
C ASP A 34 8.24 -6.33 12.23
N GLY A 35 7.39 -7.18 11.63
CA GLY A 35 6.47 -8.06 12.35
C GLY A 35 5.06 -7.50 12.60
N HIS A 36 4.84 -6.22 12.32
CA HIS A 36 3.52 -5.58 12.40
C HIS A 36 2.51 -6.22 11.43
N GLU A 37 1.26 -6.27 11.86
CA GLU A 37 0.15 -6.73 11.01
C GLU A 37 -0.49 -5.52 10.33
N VAL A 38 -0.76 -5.64 9.03
CA VAL A 38 -1.49 -4.62 8.28
C VAL A 38 -2.52 -5.28 7.37
N ARG A 39 -3.73 -4.72 7.38
CA ARG A 39 -4.83 -5.14 6.48
C ARG A 39 -5.44 -3.93 5.79
N THR A 40 -5.86 -4.12 4.55
CA THR A 40 -6.61 -3.11 3.80
C THR A 40 -8.10 -3.44 3.90
N CYS A 41 -8.91 -2.46 4.29
CA CYS A 41 -10.37 -2.57 4.29
C CYS A 41 -10.95 -1.59 3.26
N LYS A 42 -12.01 -2.00 2.56
CA LYS A 42 -12.81 -1.11 1.71
C LYS A 42 -13.89 -0.48 2.59
N VAL A 43 -13.95 0.85 2.60
CA VAL A 43 -14.90 1.63 3.40
C VAL A 43 -15.63 2.63 2.51
N ALA A 44 -16.83 3.06 2.89
CA ALA A 44 -17.63 3.97 2.09
C ALA A 44 -18.45 4.96 2.92
N ASP A 45 -18.81 6.06 2.27
CA ASP A 45 -19.90 6.94 2.71
C ASP A 45 -20.88 7.15 1.54
N LYS A 46 -21.85 8.06 1.71
CA LYS A 46 -22.85 8.41 0.66
C LYS A 46 -22.26 8.96 -0.66
N THR A 47 -20.95 9.20 -0.74
CA THR A 47 -20.25 9.85 -1.87
C THR A 47 -19.31 8.93 -2.65
N GLY A 48 -19.04 7.71 -2.14
CA GLY A 48 -18.19 6.72 -2.81
C GLY A 48 -17.42 5.86 -1.81
N SER A 49 -16.55 4.99 -2.34
CA SER A 49 -15.71 4.10 -1.54
C SER A 49 -14.22 4.42 -1.63
N ILE A 50 -13.47 4.02 -0.62
CA ILE A 50 -12.02 4.21 -0.49
C ILE A 50 -11.43 3.09 0.38
N ASN A 51 -10.16 2.77 0.15
CA ASN A 51 -9.38 1.85 0.96
C ASN A 51 -8.81 2.56 2.18
N ILE A 52 -8.87 1.91 3.34
CA ILE A 52 -8.11 2.27 4.54
C ILE A 52 -7.13 1.14 4.88
N SER A 53 -5.89 1.47 5.24
CA SER A 53 -4.93 0.50 5.78
C SER A 53 -4.87 0.63 7.30
N VAL A 54 -5.25 -0.45 7.99
CA VAL A 54 -5.32 -0.51 9.45
C VAL A 54 -4.25 -1.48 9.96
N TRP A 55 -3.62 -1.10 11.07
CA TRP A 55 -2.46 -1.78 11.63
C TRP A 55 -2.80 -2.49 12.95
N ASP A 56 -2.06 -3.55 13.22
CA ASP A 56 -2.04 -4.33 14.45
C ASP A 56 -3.45 -4.74 14.94
N ASP A 57 -3.66 -4.85 16.25
CA ASP A 57 -4.88 -5.37 16.87
C ASP A 57 -6.15 -4.63 16.42
N VAL A 58 -6.06 -3.31 16.15
CA VAL A 58 -7.18 -2.51 15.66
C VAL A 58 -7.68 -3.04 14.31
N GLY A 59 -6.79 -3.54 13.46
CA GLY A 59 -7.17 -4.19 12.21
C GLY A 59 -7.98 -5.46 12.45
N ASN A 60 -7.59 -6.27 13.44
CA ASN A 60 -8.23 -7.55 13.74
C ASN A 60 -9.64 -7.40 14.37
N LEU A 61 -9.92 -6.27 15.01
CA LEU A 61 -11.24 -5.96 15.58
C LEU A 61 -12.30 -5.54 14.55
N ILE A 62 -11.90 -5.00 13.40
CA ILE A 62 -12.82 -4.43 12.40
C ILE A 62 -13.54 -5.53 11.60
N GLN A 63 -14.87 -5.39 11.48
CA GLN A 63 -15.76 -6.26 10.72
C GLN A 63 -16.53 -5.52 9.61
N PRO A 64 -16.96 -6.22 8.54
CA PRO A 64 -17.93 -5.69 7.59
C PRO A 64 -19.23 -5.24 8.29
N GLY A 65 -19.77 -4.10 7.87
CA GLY A 65 -20.95 -3.47 8.48
C GLY A 65 -20.65 -2.51 9.62
N ASP A 66 -19.43 -2.48 10.17
CA ASP A 66 -19.05 -1.51 11.22
C ASP A 66 -19.14 -0.07 10.72
N ILE A 67 -19.76 0.82 11.50
CA ILE A 67 -19.71 2.27 11.29
C ILE A 67 -18.61 2.83 12.18
N ILE A 68 -17.57 3.40 11.56
CA ILE A 68 -16.36 3.84 12.24
C ILE A 68 -16.14 5.34 12.01
N ARG A 69 -15.84 6.05 13.10
CA ARG A 69 -15.29 7.40 13.08
C ARG A 69 -13.77 7.33 13.06
N LEU A 70 -13.16 7.89 12.02
CA LEU A 70 -11.72 8.16 11.96
C LEU A 70 -11.45 9.60 12.41
N THR A 71 -10.53 9.79 13.35
CA THR A 71 -10.05 11.13 13.73
C THR A 71 -8.58 11.32 13.33
N LYS A 72 -8.23 12.56 12.95
CA LYS A 72 -6.88 12.96 12.50
C LYS A 72 -6.23 12.01 11.49
N GLY A 73 -7.02 11.42 10.60
CA GLY A 73 -6.52 10.58 9.52
C GLY A 73 -5.66 11.36 8.53
N TYR A 74 -4.96 10.62 7.67
CA TYR A 74 -4.29 11.18 6.49
C TYR A 74 -4.50 10.27 5.28
N ALA A 75 -4.33 10.85 4.09
CA ALA A 75 -4.45 10.14 2.83
C ALA A 75 -3.11 10.14 2.08
N SER A 76 -2.72 8.99 1.55
CA SER A 76 -1.49 8.81 0.77
C SER A 76 -1.72 7.81 -0.36
N VAL A 77 -0.82 7.78 -1.33
CA VAL A 77 -0.90 6.83 -2.46
C VAL A 77 0.04 5.65 -2.19
N PHE A 78 -0.53 4.45 -2.20
CA PHE A 78 0.20 3.20 -2.07
C PHE A 78 -0.08 2.31 -3.28
N LYS A 79 0.97 1.93 -4.01
CA LYS A 79 0.88 1.11 -5.25
C LYS A 79 -0.12 1.68 -6.29
N GLY A 80 -0.22 3.00 -6.39
CA GLY A 80 -1.15 3.71 -7.29
C GLY A 80 -2.56 3.95 -6.74
N CYS A 81 -2.93 3.33 -5.62
CA CYS A 81 -4.23 3.50 -4.96
C CYS A 81 -4.17 4.60 -3.90
N LEU A 82 -5.08 5.58 -3.98
CA LEU A 82 -5.33 6.51 -2.86
C LEU A 82 -5.84 5.70 -1.66
N THR A 83 -5.21 5.87 -0.50
CA THR A 83 -5.45 5.04 0.69
C THR A 83 -5.48 5.93 1.95
N LEU A 84 -6.46 5.69 2.82
CA LEU A 84 -6.56 6.31 4.14
C LEU A 84 -5.71 5.57 5.19
N TYR A 85 -5.25 6.33 6.18
CA TYR A 85 -4.45 5.86 7.30
C TYR A 85 -4.80 6.65 8.58
N THR A 86 -4.66 6.01 9.74
CA THR A 86 -4.76 6.69 11.05
C THR A 86 -3.50 7.54 11.27
N GLY A 87 -3.67 8.83 11.56
CA GLY A 87 -2.55 9.75 11.82
C GLY A 87 -2.07 9.74 13.27
N ARG A 88 -0.97 10.44 13.53
CA ARG A 88 -0.37 10.54 14.87
C ARG A 88 -1.34 11.17 15.87
N GLY A 89 -1.72 10.43 16.90
CA GLY A 89 -2.69 10.86 17.90
C GLY A 89 -4.12 11.00 17.35
N GLY A 90 -4.40 10.37 16.22
CA GLY A 90 -5.75 10.03 15.75
C GLY A 90 -6.12 8.60 16.11
N ASP A 91 -7.37 8.23 15.89
CA ASP A 91 -7.92 6.93 16.26
C ASP A 91 -9.03 6.45 15.30
N LEU A 92 -9.44 5.20 15.49
CA LEU A 92 -10.61 4.58 14.86
C LEU A 92 -11.56 4.17 15.98
N GLN A 93 -12.77 4.73 15.99
CA GLN A 93 -13.79 4.42 16.98
C GLN A 93 -15.02 3.81 16.28
N LYS A 94 -15.40 2.57 16.62
CA LYS A 94 -16.70 2.03 16.23
C LYS A 94 -17.81 2.80 16.95
N ILE A 95 -18.73 3.40 16.19
CA ILE A 95 -19.84 4.21 16.70
C ILE A 95 -21.22 3.62 16.36
N GLY A 96 -21.26 2.53 15.59
CA GLY A 96 -22.49 1.83 15.22
C GLY A 96 -22.21 0.70 14.23
N GLU A 97 -23.26 0.15 13.63
CA GLU A 97 -23.20 -0.88 12.59
C GLU A 97 -24.45 -0.85 11.69
N PHE A 98 -24.32 -1.40 10.48
CA PHE A 98 -25.37 -1.71 9.49
C PHE A 98 -26.18 -0.53 8.89
N CYS A 99 -26.62 0.43 9.69
CA CYS A 99 -27.65 1.41 9.31
C CYS A 99 -27.15 2.69 8.59
N MET A 100 -25.90 2.71 8.10
CA MET A 100 -25.36 3.87 7.38
C MET A 100 -25.57 3.74 5.87
N VAL A 101 -26.19 4.76 5.26
CA VAL A 101 -26.34 4.85 3.80
C VAL A 101 -24.98 5.16 3.14
N TYR A 102 -24.60 4.37 2.14
CA TYR A 102 -23.34 4.50 1.41
C TYR A 102 -23.52 4.34 -0.10
N SER A 103 -22.49 4.74 -0.87
CA SER A 103 -22.32 4.41 -2.28
C SER A 103 -20.97 3.73 -2.46
N GLU A 104 -20.92 2.64 -3.22
CA GLU A 104 -19.63 2.01 -3.57
C GLU A 104 -18.88 2.76 -4.68
N VAL A 105 -19.61 3.53 -5.49
CA VAL A 105 -19.12 4.17 -6.71
C VAL A 105 -19.19 5.70 -6.56
N PRO A 106 -18.15 6.44 -6.98
CA PRO A 106 -16.86 5.95 -7.48
C PRO A 106 -15.99 5.35 -6.36
N ASN A 107 -15.09 4.44 -6.74
CA ASN A 107 -14.05 3.93 -5.87
C ASN A 107 -12.79 4.79 -6.03
N PHE A 108 -12.53 5.66 -5.05
CA PHE A 108 -11.40 6.58 -5.08
C PHE A 108 -10.03 5.90 -4.94
N SER A 109 -10.01 4.61 -4.62
CA SER A 109 -8.79 3.79 -4.54
C SER A 109 -8.49 2.99 -5.80
N GLU A 110 -9.25 3.17 -6.88
CA GLU A 110 -8.84 2.62 -8.19
C GLU A 110 -7.43 3.14 -8.57
N PRO A 111 -6.56 2.31 -9.17
CA PRO A 111 -5.22 2.73 -9.55
C PRO A 111 -5.24 3.88 -10.55
N ASN A 112 -4.81 5.08 -10.14
CA ASN A 112 -4.73 6.25 -11.02
C ASN A 112 -3.28 6.44 -11.53
N PRO A 113 -3.03 6.40 -12.86
CA PRO A 113 -1.73 6.69 -13.45
C PRO A 113 -1.12 8.05 -13.05
N GLU A 114 -1.94 9.08 -12.83
CA GLU A 114 -1.48 10.42 -12.44
C GLU A 114 -0.79 10.40 -11.07
N TYR A 115 -1.32 9.63 -10.12
CA TYR A 115 -0.73 9.48 -8.79
C TYR A 115 0.61 8.73 -8.82
N VAL A 116 0.76 7.78 -9.75
CA VAL A 116 2.04 7.09 -9.98
C VAL A 116 3.09 8.05 -10.54
N ALA A 117 2.70 8.93 -11.47
CA ALA A 117 3.59 9.95 -12.04
C ALA A 117 4.02 11.02 -11.02
N GLN A 118 3.14 11.44 -10.11
CA GLN A 118 3.48 12.40 -9.05
C GLN A 118 4.45 11.79 -8.01
N GLN A 119 4.40 10.48 -7.79
CA GLN A 119 5.28 9.78 -6.84
C GLN A 119 6.73 9.61 -7.35
N SER A 120 6.96 9.65 -8.68
CA SER A 120 8.32 9.65 -9.24
C SER A 120 8.95 11.04 -9.21
N GLN A 121 8.19 12.11 -9.53
CA GLN A 121 8.69 13.49 -9.51
C GLN A 121 9.07 13.97 -8.11
N SER A 122 8.27 13.62 -7.09
CA SER A 122 8.52 14.03 -5.70
C SER A 122 9.78 13.41 -5.07
N LYS A 123 10.39 12.38 -5.68
CA LYS A 123 11.72 11.86 -5.30
C LYS A 123 12.90 12.55 -5.98
N GLY A 124 12.68 13.36 -7.02
CA GLY A 124 13.74 14.05 -7.77
C GLY A 124 14.17 15.40 -7.17
N ALA A 125 13.29 16.06 -6.41
CA ALA A 125 13.46 17.46 -6.02
C ALA A 125 14.28 17.73 -4.74
N GLN A 126 15.03 16.74 -4.23
CA GLN A 126 15.69 16.84 -2.91
C GLN A 126 17.23 16.83 -2.96
N ASN A 127 17.85 16.99 -4.13
CA ASN A 127 19.31 16.89 -4.30
C ASN A 127 20.01 18.10 -4.96
N GLU A 128 19.33 19.23 -5.13
CA GLU A 128 19.94 20.49 -5.61
C GLU A 128 19.65 21.64 -4.65
N SER A 129 20.35 21.65 -3.53
CA SER A 129 20.36 22.77 -2.57
C SER A 129 21.70 22.84 -1.83
N ALA A 130 22.77 23.04 -2.59
CA ALA A 130 24.07 23.45 -2.09
C ALA A 130 24.53 24.69 -2.86
N SER A 131 24.27 25.88 -2.32
CA SER A 131 24.84 27.13 -2.82
C SER A 131 26.35 27.18 -2.57
N PRO A 132 27.08 27.96 -3.36
CA PRO A 132 28.11 28.82 -2.78
C PRO A 132 27.83 30.31 -3.06
N ALA A 133 28.22 31.15 -2.11
CA ALA A 133 28.06 32.60 -2.18
C ALA A 133 29.13 33.27 -3.07
N ALA A 134 28.90 34.53 -3.45
CA ALA A 134 29.74 35.28 -4.38
C ALA A 134 30.81 36.16 -3.70
N SER A 135 31.92 36.41 -4.42
CA SER A 135 32.84 37.54 -4.18
C SER A 135 33.66 37.88 -5.45
N GLN A 136 34.06 39.15 -5.59
CA GLN A 136 34.75 39.78 -6.74
C GLN A 136 36.28 39.42 -6.79
N THR A 137 37.18 39.81 -7.71
CA THR A 137 37.40 41.08 -8.46
C THR A 137 38.51 40.97 -9.56
N SER A 138 38.37 41.71 -10.68
CA SER A 138 39.37 42.41 -11.57
C SER A 138 40.84 41.99 -11.87
N GLN A 139 41.21 42.11 -13.19
CA GLN A 139 42.52 42.49 -13.83
C GLN A 139 43.69 41.46 -14.04
N GLY A 140 44.52 41.70 -15.08
CA GLY A 140 45.78 40.98 -15.50
C GLY A 140 46.72 41.95 -16.27
N PRO A 141 47.75 41.58 -17.11
CA PRO A 141 48.38 40.29 -17.50
C PRO A 141 49.96 40.32 -17.34
N PRO A 142 50.84 39.84 -18.27
CA PRO A 142 51.37 38.45 -18.48
C PRO A 142 52.93 38.28 -18.37
N ALA A 143 53.48 37.04 -18.38
CA ALA A 143 54.88 36.76 -18.83
C ALA A 143 55.26 35.26 -19.08
N ALA A 144 55.88 35.00 -20.25
CA ALA A 144 56.96 34.05 -20.63
C ALA A 144 57.02 32.54 -20.22
N SER A 145 57.31 31.69 -21.23
CA SER A 145 57.84 30.31 -21.14
C SER A 145 59.39 30.27 -21.26
N PRO A 146 60.09 29.12 -21.10
CA PRO A 146 60.31 28.21 -22.24
C PRO A 146 60.29 26.68 -21.93
N ALA A 147 60.38 25.87 -22.99
CA ALA A 147 60.40 24.38 -23.02
C ALA A 147 61.86 23.82 -23.06
N PRO A 148 62.22 22.57 -23.48
CA PRO A 148 61.52 21.48 -24.21
C PRO A 148 61.54 20.12 -23.43
N ASP A 149 61.44 18.87 -23.94
CA ASP A 149 61.38 18.23 -25.28
C ASP A 149 60.79 16.79 -25.21
N SER A 150 60.93 16.00 -26.29
CA SER A 150 60.94 14.52 -26.40
C SER A 150 59.63 13.71 -26.50
N GLN A 151 59.00 13.86 -27.67
CA GLN A 151 58.76 12.81 -28.69
C GLN A 151 58.01 11.47 -28.42
N ASN A 152 57.18 11.15 -29.44
CA ASN A 152 56.76 9.81 -29.95
C ASN A 152 55.63 9.07 -29.18
N GLY A 153 54.63 8.45 -29.81
CA GLY A 153 54.34 8.23 -31.24
C GLY A 153 52.87 7.81 -31.50
N ASN A 154 52.46 7.69 -32.77
CA ASN A 154 51.05 7.66 -33.21
C ASN A 154 50.63 6.33 -33.89
N GLY A 155 49.32 6.00 -33.89
CA GLY A 155 48.70 4.92 -34.70
C GLY A 155 47.56 4.19 -33.95
N LEU A 156 46.26 4.33 -34.26
CA LEU A 156 45.47 4.03 -35.48
C LEU A 156 45.03 2.54 -35.63
N SER A 157 43.71 2.36 -35.67
CA SER A 157 42.90 1.11 -35.80
C SER A 157 42.93 0.53 -37.24
N PRO A 158 42.24 -0.60 -37.64
CA PRO A 158 40.82 -0.95 -37.35
C PRO A 158 40.48 -2.47 -37.24
N GLY A 159 39.18 -2.82 -37.05
CA GLY A 159 38.66 -4.18 -37.32
C GLY A 159 37.34 -4.59 -36.62
N ALA A 160 36.38 -5.11 -37.41
CA ALA A 160 35.14 -5.83 -37.02
C ALA A 160 34.98 -7.03 -38.00
N PRO A 161 34.11 -8.08 -37.85
CA PRO A 161 32.70 -7.99 -37.38
C PRO A 161 32.00 -9.25 -36.71
N ALA A 162 30.75 -9.02 -36.24
CA ALA A 162 29.52 -9.88 -36.32
C ALA A 162 29.21 -11.17 -35.48
N HIS A 163 27.99 -11.16 -34.88
CA HIS A 163 27.05 -12.26 -34.48
C HIS A 163 27.38 -13.23 -33.30
N PRO A 164 26.38 -13.94 -32.69
CA PRO A 164 25.02 -13.56 -32.22
C PRO A 164 24.76 -14.01 -30.73
N PRO A 165 23.55 -13.84 -30.12
CA PRO A 165 23.38 -14.03 -28.67
C PRO A 165 22.96 -15.46 -28.22
N SER A 166 23.36 -15.85 -27.01
CA SER A 166 23.00 -17.12 -26.36
C SER A 166 21.83 -16.98 -25.37
N ALA A 167 20.85 -17.88 -25.47
CA ALA A 167 19.68 -17.95 -24.59
C ALA A 167 19.95 -18.74 -23.29
N PRO A 168 19.18 -18.51 -22.20
CA PRO A 168 19.25 -19.33 -20.99
C PRO A 168 18.56 -20.69 -21.19
N ALA A 169 19.21 -21.77 -20.75
CA ALA A 169 18.67 -23.13 -20.84
C ALA A 169 17.90 -23.53 -19.57
N HIS A 170 16.71 -24.10 -19.76
CA HIS A 170 16.02 -24.90 -18.73
C HIS A 170 16.66 -26.28 -18.60
N PRO A 171 16.66 -26.90 -17.41
CA PRO A 171 16.59 -28.36 -17.26
C PRO A 171 15.15 -28.84 -16.93
N PRO A 172 14.78 -30.10 -17.24
CA PRO A 172 13.38 -30.49 -17.44
C PRO A 172 12.74 -31.33 -16.32
N SER A 173 11.43 -31.54 -16.47
CA SER A 173 10.48 -32.23 -15.60
C SER A 173 10.87 -33.62 -15.08
N GLY A 174 10.70 -33.83 -13.76
CA GLY A 174 10.46 -35.14 -13.14
C GLY A 174 8.96 -35.47 -13.09
N ARG A 175 8.59 -36.72 -13.39
CA ARG A 175 7.23 -37.12 -13.82
C ARG A 175 6.48 -37.95 -12.77
N ILE A 176 5.23 -37.55 -12.48
CA ILE A 176 4.04 -38.34 -12.07
C ILE A 176 4.25 -39.55 -11.13
N THR A 177 3.58 -39.53 -9.97
CA THR A 177 2.74 -40.68 -9.55
C THR A 177 1.41 -40.23 -8.95
N ARG A 178 0.36 -40.99 -9.27
CA ARG A 178 -1.03 -40.82 -8.82
C ARG A 178 -1.28 -41.81 -7.68
N SER A 179 -1.77 -41.34 -6.53
CA SER A 179 -2.36 -42.23 -5.51
C SER A 179 -3.36 -41.48 -4.61
N GLN A 180 -4.65 -41.57 -4.96
CA GLN A 180 -5.70 -41.78 -3.96
C GLN A 180 -5.71 -43.28 -3.62
N PRO A 181 -6.03 -43.70 -2.38
CA PRO A 181 -7.44 -43.74 -1.94
C PRO A 181 -7.66 -43.38 -0.46
N GLY A 182 -8.93 -43.26 -0.04
CA GLY A 182 -9.30 -43.38 1.38
C GLY A 182 -10.40 -42.44 1.90
N HIS A 183 -11.66 -42.70 1.55
CA HIS A 183 -12.77 -42.38 2.45
C HIS A 183 -12.86 -43.44 3.56
N PRO A 184 -13.16 -43.02 4.79
CA PRO A 184 -14.43 -43.39 5.43
C PRO A 184 -15.24 -42.09 5.66
N GLY A 185 -16.57 -42.05 5.51
CA GLY A 185 -17.54 -43.03 5.99
C GLY A 185 -18.19 -42.44 7.25
N PRO A 186 -19.43 -41.89 7.20
CA PRO A 186 -20.03 -41.24 8.35
C PRO A 186 -20.48 -42.27 9.39
N ALA A 187 -20.02 -42.14 10.63
CA ALA A 187 -20.45 -42.99 11.73
C ALA A 187 -21.84 -42.56 12.24
N THR A 188 -22.84 -43.38 11.96
CA THR A 188 -24.17 -43.30 12.58
C THR A 188 -24.13 -43.86 14.01
N GLY A 189 -24.31 -43.01 15.00
CA GLY A 189 -24.52 -43.40 16.41
C GLY A 189 -25.99 -43.23 16.81
N PRO A 190 -26.62 -44.20 17.50
CA PRO A 190 -28.05 -44.16 17.83
C PRO A 190 -28.36 -43.37 19.11
N VAL A 191 -29.65 -43.10 19.25
CA VAL A 191 -30.38 -42.43 20.34
C VAL A 191 -29.91 -42.68 21.79
N SER A 192 -30.10 -41.67 22.64
CA SER A 192 -30.61 -41.87 24.00
C SER A 192 -31.67 -40.82 24.32
N ASN A 193 -32.79 -41.28 24.86
CA ASN A 193 -33.98 -40.48 25.14
C ASN A 193 -34.20 -40.35 26.65
N GLY A 194 -34.81 -39.23 27.08
CA GLY A 194 -35.09 -38.94 28.50
C GLY A 194 -34.06 -38.01 29.15
N LYS A 195 -34.44 -37.16 30.11
CA LYS A 195 -35.57 -37.31 31.05
C LYS A 195 -36.31 -36.00 31.30
N GLU A 196 -37.63 -36.10 31.29
CA GLU A 196 -38.57 -35.06 31.70
C GLU A 196 -38.29 -34.52 33.11
N THR A 197 -38.46 -33.22 33.35
CA THR A 197 -38.82 -32.72 34.68
C THR A 197 -39.76 -31.52 34.59
N ARG A 198 -41.06 -31.80 34.68
CA ARG A 198 -42.09 -30.83 35.08
C ARG A 198 -41.59 -29.97 36.26
N ARG A 199 -41.86 -28.66 36.21
CA ARG A 199 -42.36 -27.96 37.40
C ARG A 199 -43.35 -26.87 37.03
N SER A 200 -44.51 -26.94 37.67
CA SER A 200 -45.69 -26.15 37.38
C SER A 200 -45.76 -24.88 38.24
N SER A 201 -46.21 -23.79 37.60
CA SER A 201 -47.24 -22.88 38.11
C SER A 201 -46.98 -21.94 39.30
N LYS A 202 -47.81 -20.87 39.26
CA LYS A 202 -48.14 -19.88 40.30
C LYS A 202 -47.09 -18.79 40.52
N ARG A 203 -47.49 -17.52 40.62
CA ARG A 203 -48.85 -16.94 40.72
C ARG A 203 -48.88 -15.53 40.15
#